data_AF-A0A499VKG5-F1
#
_entry.id   AF-A0A499VKG5-F1
#
_cell.length_a   1.000
_cell.length_b   1.000
_cell.length_c   1.000
_cell.angle_alpha   90.00
_cell.angle_beta   90.00
_cell.angle_gamma   90.00
#
_symmetry.space_group_name_H-M   'P 1'
#
loop_
_entity.id
_entity.type
_entity.pdbx_description
1 polymer ?
#
loop_
_entity_poly.entity_id
_entity_poly.type
_entity_poly.pdbx_seq_one_letter_code
_entity_poly.pdbx_strand_id
1 'polypeptide(L)'
;MIAFQKYTPGSPPEWVGTANFTRVLHDPEFTAAWRNTLTFTLLALLIGFAVPFVMALVLNELRHAKAFFRVVVYLPVMIPPVVSALLWKWFYDPGAGLANEALRFLHLPTSNWSNGADTALVSLVIVATWANMGGTVLIYLAALQGIPGSSTKPPSWTAPTSSSASAM
;
A
#
# COMPACT_ATOMS: atom_id res chain seq x y z
N MET A 1 7.02 -32.94 8.66
CA MET A 1 7.10 -33.93 9.76
C MET A 1 6.61 -33.34 11.09
N ILE A 2 7.08 -32.14 11.48
CA ILE A 2 6.69 -31.47 12.74
C ILE A 2 5.16 -31.23 12.87
N ALA A 3 4.47 -30.92 11.77
CA ALA A 3 3.02 -30.68 11.81
C ALA A 3 2.17 -31.89 12.26
N PHE A 4 2.69 -33.12 12.15
CA PHE A 4 2.01 -34.36 12.55
C PHE A 4 2.52 -34.89 13.90
N GLN A 5 3.39 -34.14 14.57
CA GLN A 5 3.99 -34.51 15.84
C GLN A 5 3.61 -33.50 16.92
N LYS A 6 3.44 -33.98 18.15
CA LYS A 6 3.30 -33.14 19.32
C LYS A 6 4.70 -32.94 19.91
N TYR A 7 5.16 -31.69 19.87
CA TYR A 7 6.44 -31.32 20.46
C TYR A 7 6.22 -30.79 21.88
N THR A 8 6.78 -31.47 22.86
CA THR A 8 6.84 -31.00 24.25
C THR A 8 8.33 -30.81 24.57
N PRO A 9 8.79 -29.60 24.95
CA PRO A 9 10.18 -29.39 25.33
C PRO A 9 10.61 -30.38 26.42
N GLY A 10 11.65 -31.17 26.16
CA GLY A 10 12.15 -32.18 27.10
C GLY A 10 11.54 -33.58 26.96
N SER A 11 10.68 -33.85 25.99
CA SER A 11 10.17 -35.20 25.68
C SER A 11 10.38 -35.56 24.19
N PRO A 12 10.54 -36.84 23.84
CA PRO A 12 10.63 -37.26 22.45
C PRO A 12 9.33 -36.90 21.69
N PRO A 13 9.41 -36.48 20.42
CA PRO A 13 8.25 -36.05 19.65
C PRO A 13 7.26 -37.21 19.43
N GLU A 14 6.02 -37.02 19.87
CA GLU A 14 4.95 -38.02 19.73
C GLU A 14 4.24 -37.84 18.39
N TRP A 15 4.05 -38.92 17.62
CA TRP A 15 3.26 -38.86 16.38
C TRP A 15 1.77 -38.78 16.70
N VAL A 16 1.12 -37.67 16.33
CA VAL A 16 -0.29 -37.40 16.60
C VAL A 16 -1.16 -37.33 15.35
N GLY A 17 -0.59 -37.67 14.18
CA GLY A 17 -1.31 -37.63 12.90
C GLY A 17 -1.95 -36.25 12.66
N THR A 18 -3.24 -36.22 12.32
CA THR A 18 -3.95 -34.97 11.97
C THR A 18 -4.51 -34.19 13.17
N ALA A 19 -4.28 -34.64 14.41
CA ALA A 19 -4.88 -34.02 15.60
C ALA A 19 -4.55 -32.53 15.76
N ASN A 20 -3.35 -32.10 15.33
CA ASN A 20 -2.96 -30.69 15.34
C ASN A 20 -3.84 -29.83 14.42
N PHE A 21 -4.23 -30.35 13.25
CA PHE A 21 -5.11 -29.64 12.31
C PHE A 21 -6.53 -29.54 12.85
N THR A 22 -7.09 -30.63 13.39
CA THR A 22 -8.41 -30.62 14.00
C THR A 22 -8.48 -29.64 15.18
N ARG A 23 -7.41 -29.57 15.99
CA ARG A 23 -7.28 -28.61 17.09
C ARG A 23 -7.31 -27.16 16.60
N VAL A 24 -6.53 -26.84 15.56
CA VAL A 24 -6.48 -25.48 14.99
C VAL A 24 -7.82 -25.09 14.35
N LEU A 25 -8.48 -26.01 13.65
CA LEU A 25 -9.76 -25.74 12.99
C LEU A 25 -10.91 -25.48 13.97
N HIS A 26 -10.84 -26.02 15.19
CA HIS A 26 -11.83 -25.78 16.25
C HIS A 26 -11.43 -24.65 17.20
N ASP A 27 -10.29 -23.99 16.95
CA ASP A 27 -9.84 -22.88 17.77
C ASP A 27 -10.62 -21.60 17.41
N PRO A 28 -11.33 -20.96 18.36
CA PRO A 28 -12.00 -19.69 18.12
C PRO A 28 -11.03 -18.59 17.63
N GLU A 29 -9.77 -18.62 18.05
CA GLU A 29 -8.74 -17.67 17.62
C GLU A 29 -8.39 -17.85 16.14
N PHE A 30 -8.45 -19.08 15.61
CA PHE A 30 -8.20 -19.34 14.20
C PHE A 30 -9.22 -18.62 13.31
N THR A 31 -10.51 -18.72 13.66
CA THR A 31 -11.58 -18.05 12.90
C THR A 31 -11.48 -16.52 13.03
N ALA A 32 -11.11 -16.01 14.21
CA ALA A 32 -10.84 -14.59 14.40
C ALA A 32 -9.65 -14.11 13.55
N ALA A 33 -8.56 -14.89 13.48
CA ALA A 33 -7.39 -14.57 12.68
C ALA A 33 -7.71 -14.53 11.18
N TRP A 34 -8.53 -15.46 10.68
CA TRP A 34 -9.01 -15.43 9.28
C TRP A 34 -9.85 -14.19 8.98
N ARG A 35 -10.78 -13.83 9.87
CA ARG A 35 -11.59 -12.62 9.71
C ARG A 35 -10.74 -11.36 9.69
N ASN A 36 -9.76 -11.26 10.59
CA ASN A 36 -8.85 -10.12 10.65
C ASN A 36 -7.99 -10.04 9.38
N THR A 37 -7.48 -11.18 8.91
CA THR A 37 -6.69 -11.25 7.66
C THR A 37 -7.52 -10.82 6.46
N LEU A 38 -8.74 -11.34 6.31
CA LEU A 38 -9.63 -10.96 5.21
C LEU A 38 -10.00 -9.48 5.26
N THR A 39 -10.30 -8.95 6.45
CA THR A 39 -10.62 -7.54 6.65
C THR A 39 -9.43 -6.66 6.31
N PHE A 40 -8.23 -7.01 6.80
CA PHE A 40 -6.98 -6.34 6.46
C PHE A 40 -6.74 -6.35 4.95
N THR A 41 -6.81 -7.51 4.30
CA THR A 41 -6.58 -7.63 2.86
C THR A 41 -7.58 -6.80 2.05
N LEU A 42 -8.88 -6.82 2.41
CA LEU A 42 -9.89 -6.05 1.71
C LEU A 42 -9.64 -4.54 1.86
N LEU A 43 -9.39 -4.07 3.08
CA LEU A 43 -9.09 -2.65 3.34
C LEU A 43 -7.78 -2.21 2.66
N ALA A 44 -6.73 -3.03 2.78
CA ALA A 44 -5.45 -2.77 2.13
C ALA A 44 -5.57 -2.76 0.60
N LEU A 45 -6.44 -3.60 0.02
CA LEU A 45 -6.70 -3.58 -1.42
C LEU A 45 -7.45 -2.31 -1.83
N LEU A 46 -8.55 -1.97 -1.15
CA LEU A 46 -9.36 -0.81 -1.48
C LEU A 46 -8.56 0.49 -1.33
N ILE A 47 -7.91 0.68 -0.18
CA ILE A 47 -7.13 1.88 0.13
C ILE A 47 -5.81 1.89 -0.67
N GLY A 48 -5.12 0.75 -0.72
CA GLY A 48 -3.86 0.59 -1.45
C GLY A 48 -4.02 0.68 -2.97
N PHE A 49 -5.22 0.53 -3.52
CA PHE A 49 -5.52 0.86 -4.91
C PHE A 49 -5.91 2.33 -5.08
N ALA A 50 -6.86 2.82 -4.27
CA ALA A 50 -7.43 4.16 -4.43
C ALA A 50 -6.40 5.28 -4.18
N VAL A 51 -5.62 5.18 -3.09
CA VAL A 51 -4.68 6.24 -2.69
C VAL A 51 -3.58 6.46 -3.75
N PRO A 52 -2.87 5.42 -4.23
CA PRO A 52 -1.87 5.61 -5.28
C PRO A 52 -2.46 6.11 -6.59
N PHE A 53 -3.69 5.69 -6.92
CA PHE A 53 -4.37 6.14 -8.14
C PHE A 53 -4.66 7.64 -8.10
N VAL A 54 -5.27 8.14 -7.00
CA VAL A 54 -5.52 9.56 -6.81
C VAL A 54 -4.21 10.36 -6.83
N MET A 55 -3.18 9.88 -6.14
CA MET A 55 -1.86 10.54 -6.17
C MET A 55 -1.26 10.57 -7.57
N ALA A 56 -1.38 9.50 -8.35
CA ALA A 56 -0.88 9.47 -9.72
C ALA A 56 -1.60 10.49 -10.61
N LEU A 57 -2.92 10.66 -10.46
CA LEU A 57 -3.68 11.70 -11.16
C LEU A 57 -3.20 13.10 -10.79
N VAL A 58 -3.07 13.39 -9.49
CA VAL A 58 -2.55 14.69 -9.01
C VAL A 58 -1.16 14.97 -9.58
N LEU A 59 -0.25 13.98 -9.53
CA LEU A 59 1.10 14.11 -10.09
C LEU A 59 1.13 14.20 -11.62
N ASN A 60 0.10 13.71 -12.31
CA ASN A 60 0.00 13.82 -13.76
C ASN A 60 -0.28 15.26 -14.20
N GLU A 61 -1.12 15.97 -13.45
CA GLU A 61 -1.49 17.38 -13.71
C GLU A 61 -0.39 18.38 -13.34
N LEU A 62 0.50 18.02 -12.41
CA LEU A 62 1.61 18.90 -11.99
C LEU A 62 2.66 19.04 -13.11
N ARG A 63 2.75 20.23 -13.72
CA ARG A 63 3.73 20.52 -14.79
C ARG A 63 5.12 20.90 -14.28
N HIS A 64 5.22 21.67 -13.19
CA HIS A 64 6.50 22.28 -12.75
C HIS A 64 7.17 21.58 -11.57
N ALA A 65 6.43 20.85 -10.73
CA ALA A 65 6.96 20.22 -9.51
C ALA A 65 7.03 18.68 -9.58
N LYS A 66 6.81 18.09 -10.76
CA LYS A 66 6.62 16.64 -10.94
C LYS A 66 7.80 15.80 -10.44
N ALA A 67 9.03 16.23 -10.70
CA ALA A 67 10.23 15.51 -10.29
C ALA A 67 10.37 15.46 -8.76
N PHE A 68 10.13 16.59 -8.09
CA PHE A 68 10.19 16.68 -6.63
C PHE A 68 9.16 15.75 -5.95
N PHE A 69 7.89 15.83 -6.38
CA PHE A 69 6.84 14.98 -5.80
C PHE A 69 7.05 13.49 -6.08
N ARG A 70 7.64 13.11 -7.22
CA ARG A 70 8.02 11.71 -7.48
C ARG A 70 9.03 11.18 -6.45
N VAL A 71 10.03 11.99 -6.09
CA VAL A 71 11.01 11.60 -5.07
C VAL A 71 10.36 11.48 -3.70
N VAL A 72 9.54 12.45 -3.30
CA VAL A 72 8.85 12.44 -2.00
C VAL A 72 7.91 11.24 -1.86
N VAL A 73 7.13 10.93 -2.90
CA VAL A 73 6.19 9.79 -2.88
C VAL A 73 6.92 8.44 -2.89
N TYR A 74 8.12 8.38 -3.45
CA TYR A 74 8.92 7.16 -3.51
C TYR A 74 9.82 6.95 -2.28
N LEU A 75 10.10 8.01 -1.52
CA LEU A 75 10.92 7.97 -0.31
C LEU A 75 10.52 6.86 0.70
N PRO A 76 9.23 6.61 0.99
CA PRO A 76 8.81 5.55 1.92
C PRO A 76 9.26 4.15 1.50
N VAL A 77 9.33 3.87 0.19
CA VAL A 77 9.71 2.57 -0.36
C VAL A 77 11.19 2.25 -0.08
N MET A 78 12.01 3.30 0.05
CA MET A 78 13.43 3.18 0.35
C MET A 78 13.73 2.92 1.82
N ILE A 79 12.74 3.12 2.71
CA ILE A 79 12.92 2.93 4.15
C ILE A 79 12.80 1.43 4.48
N PRO A 80 13.76 0.84 5.21
CA PRO A 80 13.69 -0.56 5.62
C PRO A 80 12.42 -0.85 6.44
N PRO A 81 11.76 -2.01 6.26
CA PRO A 81 10.48 -2.31 6.93
C PRO A 81 10.53 -2.17 8.46
N VAL A 82 11.63 -2.58 9.08
CA VAL A 82 11.82 -2.47 10.54
C VAL A 82 11.88 -1.01 10.99
N VAL A 83 12.55 -0.15 10.23
CA VAL A 83 12.64 1.29 10.53
C VAL A 83 11.28 1.96 10.34
N SER A 84 10.56 1.62 9.28
CA SER A 84 9.18 2.08 9.05
C SER A 84 8.27 1.68 10.21
N ALA A 85 8.34 0.43 10.68
CA ALA A 85 7.55 -0.03 11.82
C ALA A 85 7.88 0.73 13.11
N LEU A 86 9.16 0.99 13.39
CA LEU A 86 9.57 1.79 14.54
C LEU A 86 9.09 3.24 14.43
N LEU A 87 9.24 3.87 13.26
CA LEU A 87 8.74 5.22 13.02
C LEU A 87 7.25 5.31 13.33
N TRP A 88 6.44 4.42 12.75
CA TRP A 88 5.00 4.41 12.97
C TRP A 88 4.60 4.05 14.40
N LYS A 89 5.39 3.24 15.11
CA LYS A 89 5.21 3.01 16.56
C LYS A 89 5.28 4.32 17.35
N TRP A 90 6.20 5.22 17.01
CA TRP A 90 6.29 6.56 17.62
C TRP A 90 5.10 7.45 17.24
N PHE A 91 4.67 7.43 15.98
CA PHE A 91 3.48 8.18 15.54
C PHE A 91 2.19 7.74 16.24
N TYR A 92 2.07 6.45 16.50
CA TYR A 92 0.91 5.81 17.13
C TYR A 92 1.01 5.71 18.65
N ASP A 93 1.99 6.40 19.26
CA ASP A 93 2.09 6.44 20.72
C ASP A 93 0.81 7.05 21.34
N PRO A 94 0.16 6.37 22.31
CA PRO A 94 -1.08 6.85 22.89
C PRO A 94 -0.97 8.19 23.63
N GLY A 95 0.22 8.52 24.15
CA GLY A 95 0.47 9.72 24.95
C GLY A 95 0.71 10.95 24.08
N ALA A 96 1.90 11.03 23.49
CA ALA A 96 2.38 12.19 22.71
C ALA A 96 2.59 11.86 21.22
N GLY A 97 1.95 10.80 20.71
CA GLY A 97 2.05 10.43 19.30
C GLY A 97 1.34 11.42 18.39
N LEU A 98 1.96 11.70 17.24
CA LEU A 98 1.43 12.62 16.21
C LEU A 98 0.02 12.25 15.76
N ALA A 99 -0.34 10.96 15.71
CA ALA A 99 -1.67 10.53 15.29
C ALA A 99 -2.76 11.01 16.26
N ASN A 100 -2.51 10.92 17.57
CA ASN A 100 -3.46 11.41 18.57
C ASN A 100 -3.44 12.93 18.68
N GLU A 101 -2.31 13.57 18.46
CA GLU A 101 -2.21 15.03 18.41
C GLU A 101 -3.01 15.62 17.23
N ALA A 102 -2.95 14.98 16.06
CA ALA A 102 -3.78 15.32 14.91
C ALA A 102 -5.28 15.15 15.21
N LEU A 103 -5.68 14.07 15.89
CA LEU A 103 -7.08 13.89 16.32
C LEU A 103 -7.52 14.99 17.29
N ARG A 104 -6.68 15.34 18.29
CA ARG A 104 -6.97 16.43 19.24
C ARG A 104 -7.11 17.78 18.53
N PHE A 105 -6.25 18.07 17.56
CA PHE A 105 -6.33 19.28 16.74
C PHE A 105 -7.65 19.36 15.97
N LEU A 106 -8.14 18.21 15.48
CA LEU A 106 -9.45 18.09 14.82
C LEU A 106 -10.63 17.95 15.80
N HIS A 107 -10.41 18.10 17.11
CA HIS A 107 -11.40 17.91 18.17
C HIS A 107 -12.08 16.52 18.17
N LEU A 108 -11.37 15.50 17.71
CA LEU A 108 -11.81 14.09 17.71
C LEU A 108 -11.28 13.33 18.95
N PRO A 109 -12.00 12.29 19.41
CA PRO A 109 -11.53 11.46 20.52
C PRO A 109 -10.24 10.73 20.14
N THR A 110 -9.27 10.72 21.06
CA THR A 110 -8.00 9.99 20.87
C THR A 110 -8.22 8.49 20.77
N SER A 111 -7.35 7.82 20.03
CA SER A 111 -7.47 6.39 19.76
C SER A 111 -6.25 5.61 20.27
N ASN A 112 -6.47 4.34 20.60
CA ASN A 112 -5.40 3.40 20.91
C ASN A 112 -4.97 2.68 19.64
N TRP A 113 -4.24 3.40 18.79
CA TRP A 113 -3.82 2.96 17.46
C TRP A 113 -3.06 1.63 17.45
N SER A 114 -2.29 1.32 18.50
CA SER A 114 -1.50 0.09 18.56
C SER A 114 -2.19 -1.08 19.28
N ASN A 115 -3.01 -0.82 20.30
CA ASN A 115 -3.57 -1.89 21.15
C ASN A 115 -5.10 -2.01 21.09
N GLY A 116 -5.81 -1.15 20.37
CA GLY A 116 -7.24 -1.28 20.17
C GLY A 116 -7.57 -2.33 19.09
N ALA A 117 -8.63 -3.11 19.30
CA ALA A 117 -8.98 -4.25 18.44
C ALA A 117 -9.22 -3.85 16.97
N ASP A 118 -9.99 -2.78 16.74
CA ASP A 118 -10.30 -2.30 15.38
C ASP A 118 -9.25 -1.30 14.88
N THR A 119 -8.72 -0.48 15.79
CA THR A 119 -7.80 0.61 15.47
C THR A 119 -6.42 0.09 15.07
N ALA A 120 -5.98 -1.05 15.61
CA ALA A 120 -4.76 -1.72 15.19
C ALA A 120 -4.80 -2.18 13.74
N LEU A 121 -5.93 -2.73 13.27
CA LEU A 121 -6.08 -3.13 11.87
C LEU A 121 -6.01 -1.92 10.93
N VAL A 122 -6.70 -0.83 11.29
CA VAL A 122 -6.65 0.42 10.51
C VAL A 122 -5.23 0.98 10.47
N SER A 123 -4.53 1.03 11.60
CA SER A 123 -3.13 1.44 11.68
C SER A 123 -2.23 0.60 10.78
N LEU A 124 -2.39 -0.71 10.77
CA LEU A 124 -1.65 -1.61 9.89
C LEU A 124 -1.90 -1.29 8.41
N VAL A 125 -3.15 -1.06 8.02
CA VAL A 125 -3.50 -0.72 6.63
C VAL A 125 -2.89 0.61 6.21
N ILE A 126 -2.87 1.61 7.09
CA ILE A 126 -2.24 2.91 6.82
C ILE A 126 -0.73 2.74 6.57
N VAL A 127 -0.04 2.02 7.46
CA VAL A 127 1.41 1.78 7.32
C VAL A 127 1.72 0.99 6.07
N ALA A 128 0.96 -0.08 5.81
CA ALA A 128 1.13 -0.92 4.63
C ALA A 128 0.90 -0.13 3.34
N THR A 129 -0.14 0.72 3.30
CA THR A 129 -0.41 1.58 2.15
C THR A 129 0.71 2.58 1.94
N TRP A 130 1.12 3.29 3.00
CA TRP A 130 2.18 4.30 2.91
C TRP A 130 3.53 3.71 2.48
N ALA A 131 3.89 2.53 2.97
CA ALA A 131 5.15 1.87 2.61
C ALA A 131 5.17 1.39 1.15
N ASN A 132 4.02 0.98 0.60
CA ASN A 132 3.94 0.39 -0.74
C ASN A 132 3.47 1.37 -1.83
N MET A 133 2.83 2.48 -1.48
CA MET A 133 2.19 3.38 -2.46
C MET A 133 3.17 3.97 -3.46
N GLY A 134 4.44 4.20 -3.07
CA GLY A 134 5.39 4.92 -3.91
C GLY A 134 5.63 4.27 -5.27
N GLY A 135 5.85 2.96 -5.28
CA GLY A 135 6.02 2.20 -6.53
C GLY A 135 4.74 2.18 -7.36
N THR A 136 3.59 1.93 -6.73
CA THR A 136 2.29 1.87 -7.38
C THR A 136 1.90 3.19 -8.05
N VAL A 137 2.18 4.34 -7.40
CA VAL A 137 1.95 5.67 -7.99
C VAL A 137 2.74 5.84 -9.28
N LEU A 138 4.01 5.43 -9.31
CA LEU A 138 4.84 5.58 -10.51
C LEU A 138 4.36 4.70 -11.67
N ILE A 139 3.91 3.48 -11.37
CA ILE A 139 3.30 2.58 -12.35
C ILE A 139 2.04 3.21 -12.96
N TYR A 140 1.13 3.71 -12.12
CA TYR A 140 -0.08 4.39 -12.59
C TYR A 140 0.23 5.67 -13.37
N LEU A 141 1.20 6.45 -12.91
CA LEU A 141 1.63 7.67 -13.57
C LEU A 141 2.23 7.39 -14.96
N ALA A 142 2.98 6.30 -15.11
CA ALA A 142 3.50 5.84 -16.40
C ALA A 142 2.37 5.37 -17.32
N ALA A 143 1.41 4.61 -16.80
CA ALA A 143 0.23 4.18 -17.55
C ALA A 143 -0.60 5.38 -18.06
N LEU A 144 -0.84 6.38 -17.19
CA LEU A 144 -1.56 7.62 -17.55
C LEU A 144 -0.83 8.42 -18.63
N GLN A 145 0.50 8.46 -18.63
CA GLN A 145 1.31 9.11 -19.68
C GLN A 145 1.34 8.33 -20.99
N GLY A 146 1.14 7.01 -20.94
CA GLY A 146 1.10 6.15 -22.11
C GLY A 146 -0.20 6.26 -22.90
N ILE A 147 -1.27 6.84 -22.34
CA ILE A 147 -2.52 7.08 -23.05
C ILE A 147 -2.29 8.27 -24.00
N PRO A 148 -2.28 8.08 -25.34
CA PRO A 148 -2.07 9.17 -26.27
C PRO A 148 -3.22 10.18 -26.16
N GLY A 149 -2.95 11.33 -25.54
CA GLY A 149 -3.82 12.49 -25.62
C GLY A 149 -3.91 12.90 -27.10
N SER A 150 -5.04 12.58 -27.74
CA SER A 150 -5.49 13.12 -29.03
C SER A 150 -4.35 13.62 -29.93
N SER A 151 -3.49 12.71 -30.40
CA SER A 151 -2.67 13.01 -31.57
C SER A 151 -3.61 12.95 -32.78
N THR A 152 -4.39 14.00 -33.00
CA THR A 152 -4.71 14.42 -34.36
C THR A 152 -3.39 14.84 -35.02
N LYS A 153 -2.54 13.85 -35.31
CA LYS A 153 -1.49 13.99 -36.29
C LYS A 153 -2.26 13.99 -37.62
N PRO A 154 -2.35 15.11 -38.35
CA PRO A 154 -2.97 15.06 -39.65
C PRO A 154 -2.23 14.00 -40.48
N PRO A 155 -2.97 13.19 -41.24
CA PRO A 155 -2.37 12.07 -41.92
C PRO A 155 -1.20 12.50 -42.81
N SER A 156 -0.15 11.68 -42.91
CA SER A 156 1.08 12.02 -43.65
C SER A 156 0.89 12.29 -45.15
N TRP A 157 -0.32 12.11 -45.67
CA TRP A 157 -0.73 12.42 -47.04
C TRP A 157 -1.21 13.87 -47.24
N THR A 158 -1.27 14.71 -46.21
CA THR A 158 -1.64 16.14 -46.35
C THR A 158 -0.45 17.08 -46.58
N ALA A 159 0.75 16.55 -46.88
CA ALA A 159 1.87 17.39 -47.30
C ALA A 159 1.65 17.85 -48.76
N PRO A 160 1.53 19.16 -49.06
CA PRO A 160 1.48 19.61 -50.43
C PRO A 160 2.82 19.29 -51.10
N THR A 161 2.80 18.33 -52.02
CA THR A 161 3.89 18.08 -52.95
C THR A 161 3.93 19.22 -53.96
N SER A 162 4.79 20.20 -53.76
CA SER A 162 5.19 21.10 -54.84
C SER A 162 6.65 21.52 -54.71
N SER A 163 7.53 20.56 -55.06
CA SER A 163 8.79 20.89 -55.73
C SER A 163 8.54 20.70 -57.23
N SER A 164 8.44 21.80 -57.98
CA SER A 164 8.78 21.86 -59.41
C SER A 164 8.57 23.28 -59.93
N ALA A 165 9.56 24.16 -59.75
CA ALA A 165 9.83 25.27 -60.67
C ALA A 165 11.20 25.90 -60.36
N SER A 166 12.26 25.11 -60.47
CA SER A 166 13.53 25.64 -60.98
C SER A 166 13.40 25.70 -62.49
N ALA A 167 13.06 26.85 -63.06
CA ALA A 167 13.38 27.25 -64.45
C ALA A 167 12.71 28.60 -64.75
N MET A 168 13.42 29.70 -64.47
CA MET A 168 13.63 30.89 -65.30
C MET A 168 14.16 32.06 -64.47
#